data_AF-A0A964JQ36-F1
#
_entry.id   AF-A0A964JQ36-F1
#
_cell.length_a   1.000
_cell.length_b   1.000
_cell.length_c   1.000
_cell.angle_alpha   90.00
_cell.angle_beta   90.00
_cell.angle_gamma   90.00
#
_symmetry.space_group_name_H-M   'P 1'
#
loop_
_entity.id
_entity.type
_entity.pdbx_description
1 polymer ?
#
loop_
_entity_poly.entity_id
_entity_poly.type
_entity_poly.pdbx_seq_one_letter_code
_entity_poly.pdbx_strand_id
1 'polypeptide(L)' 'KPPHWGGYRLIPTRFEFWQGRTNRLHDRFHYSLNKGAWDIVRLSP' A
#
# COMPACT_ATOMS: atom_id res chain seq x y z
N LYS A 1 -28.79 2.45 -18.57
CA LYS A 1 -27.34 2.24 -18.27
C LYS A 1 -26.94 0.90 -18.88
N PRO A 2 -25.82 0.75 -19.63
CA PRO A 2 -25.49 -0.50 -20.29
C PRO A 2 -25.30 -1.64 -19.26
N PRO A 3 -25.77 -2.86 -19.50
CA PRO A 3 -25.70 -3.97 -18.54
C PRO A 3 -24.26 -4.32 -18.10
N HIS A 4 -23.30 -4.04 -18.97
CA HIS A 4 -21.87 -4.30 -18.76
C HIS A 4 -21.13 -3.16 -18.04
N TRP A 5 -21.81 -2.04 -17.73
CA TRP A 5 -21.15 -0.90 -17.11
C TRP A 5 -21.20 -1.03 -15.58
N GLY A 6 -20.04 -1.37 -15.01
CA GLY A 6 -19.81 -1.52 -13.58
C GLY A 6 -18.44 -0.99 -13.17
N GLY A 7 -18.04 -1.28 -11.93
CA GLY A 7 -16.73 -0.90 -11.41
C GLY A 7 -16.21 -1.96 -10.46
N TYR A 8 -14.90 -1.95 -10.26
CA TYR A 8 -14.21 -2.85 -9.33
C TYR A 8 -13.78 -2.08 -8.09
N ARG A 9 -13.84 -2.74 -6.93
CA ARG A 9 -13.25 -2.24 -5.69
C ARG A 9 -12.02 -3.05 -5.34
N LEU A 10 -10.87 -2.40 -5.25
CA LEU A 10 -9.66 -3.01 -4.73
C LEU A 10 -9.69 -2.93 -3.19
N ILE A 11 -9.63 -4.09 -2.53
CA ILE A 11 -9.50 -4.18 -1.08
C ILE A 11 -8.07 -4.65 -0.81
N PRO A 12 -7.16 -3.75 -0.39
CA PRO A 12 -5.78 -4.13 -0.16
C PRO A 12 -5.65 -4.96 1.11
N THR A 13 -4.82 -6.00 1.05
CA THR A 13 -4.32 -6.71 2.23
C THR A 13 -2.89 -6.29 2.60
N ARG A 14 -2.23 -5.58 1.68
CA ARG A 14 -0.89 -4.99 1.85
C ARG A 14 -0.67 -3.85 0.87
N PHE A 15 0.16 -2.89 1.24
CA PHE A 15 0.66 -1.84 0.34
C PHE A 15 1.94 -1.21 0.93
N GLU A 16 2.66 -0.42 0.13
CA GLU A 16 3.89 0.23 0.55
C GLU A 16 3.84 1.72 0.17
N PHE A 17 4.24 2.58 1.10
CA PHE A 17 4.60 3.95 0.80
C PHE A 17 6.10 4.04 0.59
N TRP A 18 6.50 4.52 -0.58
CA TRP A 18 7.88 4.75 -0.95
C TRP A 18 8.09 6.25 -1.14
N GLN A 19 9.01 6.84 -0.40
CA GLN A 19 9.33 8.26 -0.48
C GLN A 19 10.81 8.47 -0.78
N GLY A 20 11.06 9.20 -1.87
CA GLY A 20 12.39 9.61 -2.30
C GLY A 20 13.10 10.53 -1.30
N ARG A 21 14.40 10.29 -1.06
CA ARG A 21 15.30 11.24 -0.39
C ARG A 21 16.53 11.52 -1.25
N THR A 22 17.16 12.68 -1.05
CA THR A 22 18.31 13.17 -1.84
C THR A 22 19.53 12.25 -1.80
N ASN A 23 19.72 11.47 -0.73
CA ASN A 23 20.90 10.60 -0.56
C ASN A 23 20.65 9.11 -0.90
N ARG A 24 19.66 8.79 -1.75
CA ARG A 24 19.24 7.41 -2.10
C ARG A 24 18.77 6.55 -0.91
N LEU A 25 18.66 7.13 0.28
CA LEU A 25 18.10 6.50 1.47
C LEU A 25 16.59 6.72 1.51
N HIS A 26 15.87 5.92 0.73
CA HIS A 26 14.42 5.98 0.60
C HIS A 26 13.71 5.60 1.90
N ASP A 27 12.68 6.36 2.28
CA ASP A 27 11.78 5.92 3.32
C ASP A 27 10.77 4.94 2.71
N ARG A 28 10.76 3.72 3.25
CA ARG A 28 9.87 2.65 2.80
C ARG A 28 9.03 2.19 3.98
N PHE A 29 7.72 2.38 3.91
CA PHE A 29 6.78 1.94 4.94
C PHE A 29 5.85 0.88 4.37
N HIS A 30 5.98 -0.34 4.86
CA HIS A 30 5.15 -1.48 4.48
C HIS A 30 3.97 -1.60 5.44
N TYR A 31 2.76 -1.65 4.89
CA TYR A 31 1.52 -1.88 5.60
C TYR A 31 1.01 -3.28 5.26
N SER A 32 0.68 -4.07 6.28
CA SER A 32 0.04 -5.37 6.13
C SER A 32 -1.19 -5.48 7.05
N LEU A 33 -2.29 -6.01 6.52
CA LEU A 33 -3.53 -6.18 7.28
C LEU A 33 -3.49 -7.51 8.03
N ASN A 34 -3.40 -7.46 9.36
CA ASN A 34 -3.39 -8.61 10.24
C ASN A 34 -4.57 -8.54 11.23
N LYS A 35 -5.48 -9.51 11.13
CA LYS A 35 -6.66 -9.64 12.02
C LYS A 35 -7.49 -8.35 12.16
N GLY A 36 -7.58 -7.56 11.09
CA GLY A 36 -8.34 -6.30 11.06
C GLY A 36 -7.57 -5.07 11.56
N ALA A 37 -6.31 -5.23 11.96
CA ALA A 37 -5.40 -4.15 12.30
C ALA A 37 -4.30 -4.03 11.24
N TRP A 38 -3.75 -2.82 11.06
CA TRP A 38 -2.62 -2.59 10.18
C TRP A 38 -1.32 -2.66 10.96
N ASP A 39 -0.45 -3.59 10.57
CA ASP A 39 0.93 -3.63 11.03
C ASP A 39 1.79 -2.80 10.08
N ILE A 40 2.66 -1.96 10.65
CA ILE A 40 3.49 -1.01 9.91
C ILE A 40 4.96 -1.31 10.19
N VAL A 41 5.73 -1.57 9.14
CA VAL A 41 7.17 -1.84 9.24
C VAL A 41 7.93 -0.88 8.34
N ARG A 42 9.00 -0.28 8.86
CA ARG A 42 9.96 0.50 8.06
C ARG A 42 10.97 -0.45 7.43
N LEU A 43 11.07 -0.45 6.11
CA LEU A 43 12.04 -1.24 5.36
C LEU A 43 13.31 -0.43 5.11
N SER A 44 14.44 -1.12 4.98
CA SER A 44 15.67 -0.52 4.50
C SER A 44 15.52 -0.07 3.04
N PRO A 45 16.12 1.08 2.66
CA PRO A 45 16.24 1.52 1.27
C PRO A 45 16.82 0.45 0.36
#